data_AF-A0A929K4B5-F1
#
_entry.id   AF-A0A929K4B5-F1
#
_cell.length_a   1.000
_cell.length_b   1.000
_cell.length_c   1.000
_cell.angle_alpha   90.00
_cell.angle_beta   90.00
_cell.angle_gamma   90.00
#
_symmetry.space_group_name_H-M   'P 1'
#
loop_
_entity.id
_entity.type
_entity.pdbx_description
1 polymer ?
#
loop_
_entity_poly.entity_id
_entity_poly.type
_entity_poly.pdbx_seq_one_letter_code
_entity_poly.pdbx_strand_id
1 'polypeptide(L)'
;FSRNGELADTVIKRMAATEREKALIVSSDLDIVSYVESQGAATISSPEFEEKLTMAVYINTNGSGMEDKGGWVPTTKKKGPKRRLSKKKRRSRVKIRKL
;
A
#
# COMPACT_ATOMS: atom_id res chain seq x y z
N PHE A 1 18.09 -6.22 -7.39
CA PHE A 1 18.41 -7.63 -7.05
C PHE A 1 19.30 -7.66 -5.83
N SER A 2 19.13 -8.65 -4.95
CA SER A 2 20.06 -8.91 -3.85
C SER A 2 21.40 -9.39 -4.41
N ARG A 3 22.49 -9.11 -3.70
CA ARG A 3 23.80 -9.69 -4.01
C ARG A 3 23.88 -11.12 -3.47
N ASN A 4 24.75 -11.96 -4.02
CA ASN A 4 24.98 -13.31 -3.50
C ASN A 4 25.32 -13.26 -2.00
N GLY A 5 24.60 -14.03 -1.18
CA GLY A 5 24.75 -14.08 0.27
C GLY A 5 24.01 -12.98 1.05
N GLU A 6 23.32 -12.06 0.38
CA GLU A 6 22.51 -11.01 1.03
C GLU A 6 21.05 -11.47 1.20
N LEU A 7 20.56 -11.48 2.44
CA LEU A 7 19.16 -11.80 2.74
C LEU A 7 18.23 -10.74 2.15
N ALA A 8 17.10 -11.15 1.58
CA ALA A 8 16.12 -10.22 1.01
C ALA A 8 15.66 -9.19 2.04
N ASP A 9 15.45 -9.62 3.29
CA ASP A 9 14.99 -8.78 4.39
C ASP A 9 15.95 -7.62 4.67
N THR A 10 17.27 -7.88 4.64
CA THR A 10 18.26 -6.83 4.91
C THR A 10 18.29 -5.79 3.79
N VAL A 11 18.15 -6.24 2.53
CA VAL A 11 18.01 -5.35 1.38
C VAL A 11 16.75 -4.50 1.50
N ILE A 12 15.60 -5.12 1.80
CA ILE A 12 14.31 -4.44 1.93
C ILE A 12 14.36 -3.41 3.05
N LYS A 13 14.87 -3.77 4.23
CA LYS A 13 15.05 -2.86 5.36
C LYS A 13 15.95 -1.68 5.00
N ARG A 14 17.08 -1.92 4.30
CA ARG A 14 17.97 -0.85 3.82
C ARG A 14 17.25 0.09 2.83
N MET A 15 16.57 -0.46 1.83
CA MET A 15 15.84 0.34 0.84
C MET A 15 14.73 1.17 1.50
N ALA A 16 14.02 0.59 2.47
CA ALA A 16 12.98 1.28 3.22
C ALA A 16 13.53 2.47 4.04
N ALA A 17 14.71 2.31 4.65
CA ALA A 17 15.37 3.37 5.42
C ALA A 17 15.82 4.54 4.53
N THR A 18 16.25 4.24 3.30
CA THR A 18 16.67 5.26 2.31
C THR A 18 15.47 5.99 1.71
N GLU A 19 14.47 5.26 1.22
CA GLU A 19 13.34 5.82 0.46
C GLU A 19 12.22 6.37 1.36
N ARG A 20 12.08 5.82 2.58
CA ARG A 20 11.10 6.25 3.59
C ARG A 20 9.70 6.38 3.00
N GLU A 21 9.11 7.57 3.05
CA GLU A 21 7.76 7.84 2.57
C GLU A 21 7.59 7.61 1.05
N LYS A 22 8.65 7.50 0.24
CA LYS A 22 8.53 7.19 -1.18
C LYS A 22 8.30 5.71 -1.47
N ALA A 23 8.69 4.84 -0.55
CA ALA A 23 8.54 3.40 -0.71
C ALA A 23 7.12 2.91 -0.38
N LEU A 24 6.67 1.94 -1.18
CA LEU A 24 5.54 1.07 -0.89
C LEU A 24 6.06 -0.37 -0.93
N ILE A 25 5.93 -1.09 0.18
CA ILE A 25 6.49 -2.43 0.36
C ILE A 25 5.36 -3.45 0.48
N VAL A 26 5.47 -4.51 -0.30
CA VAL A 26 4.55 -5.66 -0.27
C VAL A 26 5.22 -6.75 0.56
N SER A 27 4.61 -7.17 1.67
CA SER A 27 5.11 -8.28 2.47
C SER A 27 4.03 -8.90 3.35
N SER A 28 4.14 -10.21 3.60
CA SER A 28 3.35 -10.93 4.62
C SER A 28 4.06 -11.00 5.97
N ASP A 29 5.35 -10.68 6.03
CA ASP A 29 6.17 -10.78 7.24
C ASP A 29 6.00 -9.54 8.13
N LEU A 30 5.56 -9.75 9.38
CA LEU A 30 5.32 -8.71 10.37
C LEU A 30 6.62 -8.01 10.81
N ASP A 31 7.76 -8.68 10.80
CA ASP A 31 9.04 -8.09 11.20
C ASP A 31 9.53 -7.08 10.16
N ILE A 32 9.34 -7.42 8.88
CA ILE A 32 9.62 -6.49 7.78
C ILE A 32 8.62 -5.34 7.84
N VAL A 33 7.32 -5.63 7.94
CA VAL A 33 6.26 -4.61 7.96
C VAL A 33 6.48 -3.62 9.10
N SER A 34 6.72 -4.10 10.32
CA SER A 34 6.92 -3.25 11.51
C SER A 34 8.15 -2.34 11.37
N TYR A 35 9.27 -2.88 10.89
CA TYR A 35 10.47 -2.09 10.63
C TYR A 35 10.22 -1.01 9.58
N VAL A 36 9.67 -1.39 8.43
CA VAL A 36 9.40 -0.49 7.29
C VAL A 36 8.43 0.63 7.69
N GLU A 37 7.41 0.28 8.45
CA GLU A 37 6.45 1.20 9.02
C GLU A 37 7.05 2.20 10.01
N SER A 38 8.11 1.81 10.72
CA SER A 38 8.86 2.70 11.62
C SER A 38 9.71 3.71 10.84
N GLN A 39 10.15 3.36 9.62
CA GLN A 39 10.90 4.23 8.71
C GLN A 39 10.00 5.22 7.93
N GLY A 40 8.67 5.11 8.08
CA GLY A 40 7.70 6.00 7.43
C GLY A 40 7.24 5.55 6.03
N ALA A 41 7.68 4.38 5.58
CA ALA A 41 7.22 3.77 4.34
C ALA A 41 5.78 3.24 4.45
N ALA A 42 5.11 3.09 3.31
CA ALA A 42 3.81 2.44 3.27
C ALA A 42 3.96 0.94 3.02
N THR A 43 3.06 0.16 3.60
CA THR A 43 3.04 -1.29 3.53
C THR A 43 1.69 -1.76 3.01
N ILE A 44 1.70 -2.86 2.27
CA ILE A 44 0.51 -3.60 1.81
C ILE A 44 0.79 -5.09 2.01
N SER A 45 -0.22 -5.85 2.41
CA SER A 45 -0.06 -7.30 2.56
C SER A 45 0.02 -7.97 1.18
N SER A 46 0.71 -9.10 1.09
CA SER A 46 0.78 -9.86 -0.18
C SER A 46 -0.59 -10.25 -0.73
N PRO A 47 -1.55 -10.73 0.09
CA PRO A 47 -2.91 -11.03 -0.40
C PRO A 47 -3.65 -9.80 -0.92
N GLU A 48 -3.59 -8.67 -0.21
CA GLU A 48 -4.27 -7.42 -0.65
C GLU A 48 -3.65 -6.88 -1.95
N PHE A 49 -2.34 -7.06 -2.13
CA PHE A 49 -1.65 -6.71 -3.36
C PHE A 49 -2.07 -7.61 -4.53
N GLU A 50 -2.18 -8.92 -4.30
CA GLU A 50 -2.61 -9.89 -5.31
C GLU A 50 -4.04 -9.62 -5.78
N GLU A 51 -4.97 -9.31 -4.87
CA GLU A 51 -6.34 -8.93 -5.20
C GLU A 51 -6.38 -7.70 -6.12
N LYS A 52 -5.57 -6.68 -5.80
CA LYS A 52 -5.46 -5.46 -6.61
C LYS A 52 -4.87 -5.74 -7.99
N LEU A 53 -3.84 -6.58 -8.07
CA LEU A 53 -3.22 -6.94 -9.33
C LEU A 53 -4.19 -7.73 -10.21
N THR A 54 -4.93 -8.67 -9.62
CA THR A 54 -5.97 -9.45 -10.31
C THR A 54 -7.07 -8.55 -10.85
N MET A 55 -7.54 -7.60 -10.04
CA MET A 55 -8.53 -6.60 -10.48
C MET A 55 -7.99 -5.72 -11.62
N ALA A 56 -6.73 -5.27 -11.53
CA ALA A 56 -6.10 -4.46 -12.56
C ALA A 56 -5.96 -5.21 -13.89
N VAL A 57 -5.56 -6.49 -13.83
CA VAL A 57 -5.50 -7.37 -15.02
C VAL A 57 -6.89 -7.55 -15.62
N TYR A 58 -7.90 -7.85 -14.79
CA TYR A 58 -9.29 -8.03 -15.23
C TYR A 58 -9.85 -6.79 -15.95
N ILE A 59 -9.62 -5.60 -15.39
CA ILE A 59 -10.03 -4.32 -16.01
C ILE A 59 -9.34 -4.14 -17.38
N ASN A 60 -8.06 -4.46 -17.47
CA ASN A 60 -7.29 -4.31 -18.70
C ASN A 60 -7.71 -5.31 -19.79
N THR A 61 -8.00 -6.56 -19.42
CA THR A 61 -8.40 -7.61 -20.38
C THR A 61 -9.83 -7.47 -20.87
N ASN A 62 -10.75 -7.04 -20.00
CA ASN A 62 -12.18 -7.06 -20.32
C ASN A 62 -12.68 -5.75 -20.91
N GLY A 63 -11.84 -4.71 -21.01
CA GLY A 63 -12.21 -3.38 -21.54
C GLY A 63 -13.29 -2.65 -20.72
N SER A 64 -13.94 -3.36 -19.79
CA SER A 64 -14.68 -2.78 -18.69
C SER A 64 -13.66 -2.18 -17.74
N GLY A 65 -13.23 -0.96 -18.08
CA GLY A 65 -13.04 0.03 -17.04
C GLY A 65 -14.19 -0.16 -16.08
N MET A 66 -13.93 -0.71 -14.89
CA MET A 66 -14.84 -0.50 -13.80
C MET A 66 -14.84 1.02 -13.67
N GLU A 67 -15.82 1.65 -14.32
CA GLU A 67 -16.28 2.96 -13.90
C GLU A 67 -16.29 2.87 -12.39
N ASP A 68 -15.58 3.80 -11.77
CA ASP A 68 -15.68 4.06 -10.34
C ASP A 68 -17.18 4.26 -10.07
N LYS A 69 -17.92 3.16 -9.81
CA LYS A 69 -19.40 3.10 -9.67
C LYS A 69 -19.78 3.68 -8.30
N GLY A 70 -19.26 4.88 -8.07
CA GLY A 70 -19.02 5.44 -6.75
C GLY A 70 -18.12 6.67 -6.85
N GLY A 71 -18.25 7.47 -7.92
CA GLY A 71 -17.77 8.85 -7.91
C GLY A 71 -18.14 9.51 -6.58
N TRP A 72 -17.22 10.31 -6.03
CA TRP A 72 -17.38 10.91 -4.72
C TRP A 72 -18.71 11.67 -4.63
N VAL A 73 -19.70 11.11 -3.94
CA VAL A 73 -20.96 11.79 -3.64
C VAL A 73 -20.67 12.83 -2.56
N PRO A 74 -20.80 14.14 -2.85
CA PRO A 74 -20.55 15.17 -1.86
C PRO A 74 -21.53 15.00 -0.70
N THR A 75 -21.02 14.62 0.48
CA THR A 75 -21.81 14.56 1.71
C THR A 75 -21.23 15.55 2.72
N THR A 76 -22.12 16.29 3.38
CA THR A 76 -21.76 17.19 4.48
C THR A 76 -21.42 16.44 5.76
N LYS A 77 -21.70 15.14 5.82
CA LYS A 77 -21.41 14.27 6.97
C LYS A 77 -19.92 13.90 7.00
N LYS A 78 -19.10 14.81 7.53
CA LYS A 78 -17.67 14.53 7.81
C LYS A 78 -17.54 13.41 8.85
N LYS A 79 -16.59 12.49 8.65
CA LYS A 79 -16.23 11.50 9.67
C LYS A 79 -15.67 12.24 10.90
N GLY A 80 -16.34 12.09 12.04
CA GLY A 80 -15.85 12.60 13.32
C GLY A 80 -14.52 11.96 13.75
N PRO A 81 -13.79 12.54 14.72
CA PRO A 81 -12.45 12.11 15.12
C PRO A 81 -12.35 10.60 15.43
N LYS A 82 -13.31 10.06 16.19
CA LYS A 82 -13.37 8.63 16.57
C LYS A 82 -13.48 7.68 15.36
N ARG A 83 -14.10 8.14 14.26
CA ARG A 83 -14.32 7.34 13.04
C ARG A 83 -13.26 7.60 11.97
N ARG A 84 -12.32 8.52 12.23
CA ARG A 84 -11.27 8.90 11.29
C ARG A 84 -10.06 7.99 11.50
N LEU A 85 -9.59 7.38 10.42
CA LEU A 85 -8.32 6.66 10.43
C LEU A 85 -7.18 7.59 10.88
N SER A 86 -6.19 7.02 11.57
CA SER A 86 -4.99 7.75 11.99
C SER A 86 -4.30 8.43 10.80
N LYS A 87 -3.54 9.50 11.05
CA LYS A 87 -2.80 10.22 10.00
C LYS A 87 -1.94 9.27 9.17
N LYS A 88 -1.25 8.33 9.83
CA LYS A 88 -0.44 7.27 9.19
C LYS A 88 -1.26 6.39 8.26
N LYS A 89 -2.35 5.79 8.75
CA LYS A 89 -3.22 4.90 7.94
C LYS A 89 -3.84 5.65 6.76
N ARG A 90 -4.19 6.93 6.92
CA ARG A 90 -4.68 7.76 5.82
C ARG A 90 -3.64 7.99 4.72
N ARG A 91 -2.41 8.33 5.10
CA ARG A 91 -1.31 8.52 4.14
C ARG A 91 -1.02 7.22 3.37
N SER A 92 -0.98 6.09 4.08
CA SER A 92 -0.80 4.77 3.46
C SER A 92 -1.91 4.47 2.44
N ARG A 93 -3.18 4.66 2.84
CA ARG A 93 -4.33 4.42 1.95
C ARG A 93 -4.31 5.24 0.66
N VAL A 94 -3.82 6.47 0.69
CA VAL A 94 -3.70 7.30 -0.53
C VAL A 94 -2.69 6.70 -1.51
N LYS A 95 -1.60 6.11 -1.01
CA LYS A 95 -0.60 5.44 -1.85
C LYS A 95 -1.15 4.13 -2.42
N ILE A 96 -1.77 3.32 -1.57
CA ILE A 96 -2.38 2.05 -1.98
C ILE A 96 -3.50 2.27 -3.01
N ARG A 97 -4.28 3.36 -2.93
CA ARG A 97 -5.34 3.68 -3.92
C ARG A 97 -4.80 3.93 -5.34
N LYS A 98 -3.51 4.20 -5.51
CA LYS A 98 -2.90 4.40 -6.83
C LYS A 98 -2.54 3.09 -7.55
N LEU A 99 -2.59 1.97 -6.82
CA LEU A 99 -2.49 0.61 -7.36
C LEU A 99 -3.87 0.14 -7.81
#